data_AF-A0A9D1NKN3-F1
#
_entry.id   AF-A0A9D1NKN3-F1
#
_cell.length_a   1.000
_cell.length_b   1.000
_cell.length_c   1.000
_cell.angle_alpha   90.00
_cell.angle_beta   90.00
_cell.angle_gamma   90.00
#
_symmetry.space_group_name_H-M   'P 1'
#
loop_
_entity.id
_entity.type
_entity.pdbx_description
1 polymer ?
#
loop_
_entity_poly.entity_id
_entity_poly.type
_entity_poly.pdbx_seq_one_letter_code
_entity_poly.pdbx_strand_id
1 'polypeptide(L)'
;MKPRLFPEIAAAFCSLLLAGTAAFAVDAEDKNLALAHEARERAPWEMPDDVFRNYVAPQTSVGEAEDDWRPLFREKFLPLVEGCATPTEAAEKLNREIWEILGVRYSPLRDKPDQSPFHSMRIGKASCTGLSILLINACRAVGVPARFVGCRWKNKPGNHSWVEIWDDGEWKHIGAGDGGRVNETWFDYDAAQADPDDPAFAIYAACVDETGLRFPAAWRKGEPLDVPAINVTRRYVDSAEEAPAGTARVSFDLRSRDGVRTAREIIVFDAATGKELARGNTHDDRFDLNDHLSFAFPQGAKLRVAAADAPERSLAEITVPAKDATFRVVAP
;
A
#
# COMPACT_ATOMS: atom_id res chain seq x y z
N MET A 1 42.69 12.07 70.72
CA MET A 1 43.55 11.00 70.16
C MET A 1 42.69 10.24 69.14
N LYS A 2 42.95 10.41 67.84
CA LYS A 2 42.18 9.80 66.74
C LYS A 2 42.45 8.29 66.66
N PRO A 3 41.44 7.41 66.49
CA PRO A 3 41.70 6.06 66.01
C PRO A 3 41.82 6.06 64.48
N ARG A 4 42.77 5.26 64.01
CA ARG A 4 43.22 5.14 62.62
C ARG A 4 42.23 4.28 61.81
N LEU A 5 41.95 4.73 60.60
CA LEU A 5 41.30 3.97 59.53
C LEU A 5 42.27 2.89 59.02
N PHE A 6 41.84 1.63 58.93
CA PHE A 6 42.52 0.59 58.13
C PHE A 6 41.90 0.57 56.73
N PRO A 7 42.66 0.82 55.64
CA PRO A 7 42.11 0.94 54.30
C PRO A 7 42.30 -0.36 53.50
N GLU A 8 41.75 -1.50 53.94
CA GLU A 8 41.90 -2.75 53.15
C GLU A 8 40.63 -3.61 53.02
N ILE A 9 39.46 -3.18 53.52
CA ILE A 9 38.20 -3.93 53.35
C ILE A 9 37.19 -3.22 52.42
N ALA A 10 37.48 -1.99 51.98
CA ALA A 10 36.61 -1.26 51.05
C ALA A 10 36.86 -1.56 49.56
N ALA A 11 37.98 -2.20 49.20
CA ALA A 11 38.35 -2.43 47.79
C ALA A 11 37.79 -3.73 47.18
N ALA A 12 37.33 -4.68 48.00
CA ALA A 12 36.80 -5.96 47.50
C ALA A 12 35.28 -5.96 47.25
N PHE A 13 34.54 -4.96 47.73
CA PHE A 13 33.09 -4.85 47.51
C PHE A 13 32.68 -3.81 46.46
N CYS A 14 33.62 -3.03 45.92
CA CYS A 14 33.37 -2.17 44.75
C CYS A 14 33.74 -2.82 43.41
N SER A 15 34.38 -4.00 43.42
CA SER A 15 34.73 -4.72 42.18
C SER A 15 33.71 -5.81 41.80
N LEU A 16 32.67 -6.04 42.62
CA LEU A 16 31.60 -7.01 42.35
C LEU A 16 30.21 -6.37 42.16
N LEU A 17 30.15 -5.03 42.06
CA LEU A 17 28.95 -4.25 41.78
C LEU A 17 29.08 -3.36 40.52
N LEU A 18 30.13 -3.60 39.73
CA LEU A 18 30.37 -2.99 38.41
C LEU A 18 30.42 -4.03 37.27
N ALA A 19 30.11 -5.30 37.56
CA ALA A 19 30.03 -6.37 36.56
C ALA A 19 28.59 -6.88 36.34
N GLY A 20 27.58 -6.09 36.71
CA GLY A 20 26.17 -6.51 36.75
C GLY A 20 25.20 -5.63 35.97
N THR A 21 25.67 -4.68 35.16
CA THR A 21 24.82 -3.85 34.30
C THR A 21 25.48 -3.60 32.95
N ALA A 22 25.90 -4.67 32.29
CA ALA A 22 25.92 -4.71 30.82
C ALA A 22 24.68 -5.51 30.39
N ALA A 23 23.49 -4.98 30.73
CA ALA A 23 22.33 -5.28 29.90
C ALA A 23 22.69 -4.69 28.55
N PHE A 24 23.15 -5.53 27.63
CA PHE A 24 23.42 -5.16 26.25
C PHE A 24 22.21 -4.36 25.77
N ALA A 25 22.41 -3.08 25.48
CA ALA A 25 21.55 -2.42 24.51
C ALA A 25 21.79 -3.20 23.22
N VAL A 26 20.98 -4.23 23.00
CA VAL A 26 20.86 -4.85 21.68
C VAL A 26 20.52 -3.68 20.76
N ASP A 27 21.38 -3.43 19.78
CA ASP A 27 21.15 -2.33 18.83
C ASP A 27 19.73 -2.49 18.24
N ALA A 28 19.05 -1.39 17.95
CA ALA A 28 17.72 -1.46 17.34
C ALA A 28 17.76 -2.26 16.02
N GLU A 29 18.88 -2.18 15.30
CA GLU A 29 19.17 -3.00 14.12
C GLU A 29 19.27 -4.49 14.46
N ASP A 30 20.02 -4.85 15.49
CA ASP A 30 20.17 -6.22 15.99
C ASP A 30 18.81 -6.82 16.41
N LYS A 31 17.96 -6.01 17.05
CA LYS A 31 16.62 -6.41 17.49
C LYS A 31 15.67 -6.63 16.31
N ASN A 32 15.65 -5.73 15.32
CA ASN A 32 14.85 -5.90 14.12
C ASN A 32 15.22 -7.19 13.38
N LEU A 33 16.52 -7.41 13.17
CA LEU A 33 17.01 -8.57 12.43
C LEU A 33 16.69 -9.88 13.17
N ALA A 34 16.90 -9.92 14.49
CA ALA A 34 16.55 -11.09 15.29
C ALA A 34 15.06 -11.46 15.18
N LEU A 35 14.16 -10.47 15.26
CA LEU A 35 12.72 -10.69 15.10
C LEU A 35 12.33 -11.07 13.67
N ALA A 36 13.05 -10.57 12.66
CA ALA A 36 12.83 -10.99 11.27
C ALA A 36 13.20 -12.47 11.07
N HIS A 37 14.33 -12.92 11.61
CA HIS A 37 14.72 -14.33 11.60
C HIS A 37 13.70 -15.20 12.33
N GLU A 38 13.26 -14.80 13.53
CA GLU A 38 12.23 -15.54 14.27
C GLU A 38 10.90 -15.61 13.50
N ALA A 39 10.55 -14.56 12.74
CA ALA A 39 9.36 -14.57 11.88
C ALA A 39 9.52 -15.55 10.70
N ARG A 40 10.69 -15.59 10.06
CA ARG A 40 11.00 -16.57 8.99
C ARG A 40 10.96 -18.00 9.51
N GLU A 41 11.59 -18.28 10.64
CA GLU A 41 11.67 -19.64 11.22
C GLU A 41 10.31 -20.21 11.64
N ARG A 42 9.36 -19.35 12.01
CA ARG A 42 8.01 -19.76 12.43
C ARG A 42 6.98 -19.74 11.31
N ALA A 43 7.29 -19.14 10.17
CA ALA A 43 6.37 -19.09 9.05
C ALA A 43 6.14 -20.51 8.49
N PRO A 44 4.90 -20.87 8.11
CA PRO A 44 4.61 -22.18 7.51
C PRO A 44 5.01 -22.27 6.03
N TRP A 45 5.61 -21.22 5.47
CA TRP A 45 6.07 -21.14 4.09
C TRP A 45 7.58 -20.96 4.02
N GLU A 46 8.17 -21.52 2.97
CA GLU A 46 9.59 -21.37 2.66
C GLU A 46 9.83 -20.12 1.82
N MET A 47 11.01 -19.51 1.95
CA MET A 47 11.43 -18.43 1.07
C MET A 47 12.95 -18.45 0.83
N PRO A 48 13.41 -18.07 -0.36
CA PRO A 48 14.82 -17.87 -0.66
C PRO A 48 15.50 -16.80 0.23
N ASP A 49 16.81 -16.91 0.43
CA ASP A 49 17.58 -15.97 1.26
C ASP A 49 17.59 -14.54 0.71
N ASP A 50 17.62 -14.38 -0.61
CA ASP A 50 17.55 -13.06 -1.26
C ASP A 50 16.18 -12.42 -1.07
N VAL A 51 15.10 -13.21 -1.12
CA VAL A 51 13.74 -12.74 -0.82
C VAL A 51 13.63 -12.30 0.64
N PHE A 52 14.15 -13.11 1.58
CA PHE A 52 14.18 -12.76 3.00
C PHE A 52 14.96 -11.45 3.24
N ARG A 53 16.19 -11.36 2.73
CA ARG A 53 17.08 -10.21 2.90
C ARG A 53 16.46 -8.92 2.38
N ASN A 54 15.81 -8.96 1.21
CA ASN A 54 15.25 -7.76 0.59
C ASN A 54 13.85 -7.40 1.10
N TYR A 55 13.05 -8.38 1.54
CA TYR A 55 11.60 -8.19 1.63
C TYR A 55 10.97 -8.67 2.94
N VAL A 56 11.75 -9.22 3.88
CA VAL A 56 11.31 -9.51 5.27
C VAL A 56 12.19 -8.80 6.29
N ALA A 57 13.52 -8.91 6.15
CA ALA A 57 14.49 -8.35 7.09
C ALA A 57 14.49 -6.81 7.23
N PRO A 58 14.28 -6.01 6.17
CA PRO A 58 14.51 -4.57 6.26
C PRO A 58 13.54 -3.84 7.19
N GLN A 59 14.09 -2.86 7.92
CA GLN A 59 13.35 -1.97 8.83
C GLN A 59 12.49 -0.95 8.07
N THR A 60 12.92 -0.53 6.88
CA THR A 60 12.20 0.40 6.00
C THR A 60 11.81 -0.27 4.69
N SER A 61 10.84 0.34 4.01
CA SER A 61 10.26 -0.14 2.76
C SER A 61 10.68 0.70 1.57
N VAL A 62 10.83 2.02 1.79
CA VAL A 62 11.19 2.98 0.76
C VAL A 62 12.00 4.13 1.39
N GLY A 63 11.43 5.32 1.57
CA GLY A 63 12.12 6.52 2.08
C GLY A 63 11.59 7.02 3.42
N GLU A 64 10.81 6.21 4.15
CA GLU A 64 10.31 6.57 5.46
C GLU A 64 11.41 6.62 6.53
N ALA A 65 11.17 7.37 7.60
CA ALA A 65 12.05 7.35 8.77
C ALA A 65 11.91 6.01 9.51
N GLU A 66 13.00 5.57 10.14
CA GLU A 66 13.01 4.35 10.93
C GLU A 66 12.16 4.49 12.20
N ASP A 67 11.38 3.45 12.49
CA ASP A 67 10.61 3.26 13.72
C ASP A 67 10.89 1.84 14.25
N ASP A 68 10.86 1.61 15.57
CA ASP A 68 10.92 0.26 16.17
C ASP A 68 9.56 -0.45 16.11
N TRP A 69 8.99 -0.58 14.91
CA TRP A 69 7.61 -1.07 14.69
C TRP A 69 7.46 -2.58 14.84
N ARG A 70 8.50 -3.36 14.49
CA ARG A 70 8.41 -4.82 14.37
C ARG A 70 7.92 -5.52 15.63
N PRO A 71 8.39 -5.19 16.85
CA PRO A 71 7.89 -5.82 18.07
C PRO A 71 6.38 -5.62 18.26
N LEU A 72 5.91 -4.38 18.10
CA LEU A 72 4.49 -4.03 18.25
C LEU A 72 3.63 -4.72 17.20
N PHE A 73 4.07 -4.71 15.94
CA PHE A 73 3.33 -5.29 14.83
C PHE A 73 3.28 -6.81 14.96
N ARG A 74 4.38 -7.45 15.38
CA ARG A 74 4.42 -8.89 15.63
C ARG A 74 3.44 -9.29 16.73
N GLU A 75 3.46 -8.59 17.86
CA GLU A 75 2.54 -8.84 18.98
C GLU A 75 1.07 -8.75 18.54
N LYS A 76 0.73 -7.72 17.76
CA LYS A 76 -0.64 -7.48 17.31
C LYS A 76 -1.11 -8.44 16.23
N PHE A 77 -0.24 -8.82 15.30
CA PHE A 77 -0.66 -9.41 14.02
C PHE A 77 -0.33 -10.89 13.87
N LEU A 78 0.62 -11.42 14.64
CA LEU A 78 0.90 -12.86 14.62
C LEU A 78 -0.34 -13.70 14.99
N PRO A 79 -1.17 -13.32 15.98
CA PRO A 79 -2.41 -14.05 16.27
C PRO A 79 -3.46 -13.97 15.15
N LEU A 80 -3.44 -12.89 14.34
CA LEU A 80 -4.39 -12.76 13.24
C LEU A 80 -4.09 -13.78 12.15
N VAL A 81 -2.83 -14.00 11.81
CA VAL A 81 -2.46 -14.91 10.71
C VAL A 81 -2.35 -16.38 11.13
N GLU A 82 -2.74 -16.71 12.36
CA GLU A 82 -2.75 -18.09 12.84
C GLU A 82 -3.65 -18.97 11.94
N GLY A 83 -3.10 -20.07 11.44
CA GLY A 83 -3.78 -20.99 10.53
C GLY A 83 -3.79 -20.59 9.06
N CYS A 84 -3.21 -19.44 8.67
CA CYS A 84 -2.96 -19.13 7.26
C CYS A 84 -1.86 -20.05 6.71
N ALA A 85 -2.10 -20.71 5.58
CA ALA A 85 -1.17 -21.67 4.99
C ALA A 85 -0.20 -21.00 4.01
N THR A 86 -0.58 -19.86 3.44
CA THR A 86 0.22 -19.16 2.41
C THR A 86 0.49 -17.69 2.76
N PRO A 87 1.57 -17.11 2.23
CA PRO A 87 1.82 -15.66 2.27
C PRO A 87 0.63 -14.84 1.77
N THR A 88 -0.03 -15.29 0.70
CA THR A 88 -1.22 -14.63 0.11
C THR A 88 -2.37 -14.58 1.11
N GLU A 89 -2.74 -15.72 1.72
CA GLU A 89 -3.83 -15.77 2.70
C GLU A 89 -3.55 -14.86 3.90
N ALA A 90 -2.31 -14.89 4.41
CA ALA A 90 -1.88 -14.03 5.50
C ALA A 90 -1.94 -12.54 5.12
N ALA A 91 -1.43 -12.16 3.95
CA ALA A 91 -1.45 -10.78 3.47
C ALA A 91 -2.87 -10.25 3.25
N GLU A 92 -3.76 -11.03 2.64
CA GLU A 92 -5.17 -10.65 2.47
C GLU A 92 -5.88 -10.49 3.82
N LYS A 93 -5.61 -11.38 4.79
CA LYS A 93 -6.18 -11.29 6.13
C LYS A 93 -5.70 -10.04 6.86
N LEU A 94 -4.40 -9.75 6.81
CA LEU A 94 -3.84 -8.52 7.36
C LEU A 94 -4.46 -7.28 6.68
N ASN A 95 -4.54 -7.26 5.35
CA ASN A 95 -5.12 -6.13 4.61
C ASN A 95 -6.60 -5.87 4.94
N ARG A 96 -7.34 -6.85 5.48
CA ARG A 96 -8.71 -6.61 5.96
C ARG A 96 -8.77 -6.09 7.39
N GLU A 97 -7.85 -6.51 8.26
CA GLU A 97 -8.04 -6.40 9.71
C GLU A 97 -7.18 -5.32 10.38
N ILE A 98 -6.02 -4.97 9.82
CA ILE A 98 -5.05 -4.12 10.55
C ILE A 98 -5.49 -2.65 10.67
N TRP A 99 -6.35 -2.13 9.78
CA TRP A 99 -6.63 -0.69 9.70
C TRP A 99 -7.33 -0.14 10.93
N GLU A 100 -8.32 -0.87 11.45
CA GLU A 100 -9.01 -0.50 12.69
C GLU A 100 -8.08 -0.65 13.90
N ILE A 101 -7.28 -1.72 13.93
CA ILE A 101 -6.32 -2.01 15.01
C ILE A 101 -5.25 -0.91 15.10
N LEU A 102 -4.79 -0.40 13.96
CA LEU A 102 -3.81 0.67 13.86
C LEU A 102 -4.43 2.07 14.03
N GLY A 103 -5.75 2.20 13.90
CA GLY A 103 -6.44 3.49 13.92
C GLY A 103 -6.10 4.39 12.75
N VAL A 104 -5.74 3.82 11.59
CA VAL A 104 -5.31 4.56 10.39
C VAL A 104 -6.29 4.35 9.25
N ARG A 105 -6.62 5.44 8.55
CA ARG A 105 -7.40 5.41 7.31
C ARG A 105 -6.72 6.17 6.18
N TYR A 106 -7.15 5.90 4.95
CA TYR A 106 -6.74 6.73 3.82
C TYR A 106 -7.16 8.19 4.05
N SER A 107 -6.25 9.12 3.77
CA SER A 107 -6.58 10.53 3.64
C SER A 107 -5.45 11.26 2.91
N PRO A 108 -5.74 12.13 1.93
CA PRO A 108 -4.74 13.04 1.38
C PRO A 108 -4.36 14.16 2.37
N LEU A 109 -5.04 14.31 3.51
CA LEU A 109 -4.73 15.30 4.55
C LEU A 109 -3.75 14.70 5.58
N ARG A 110 -2.56 14.36 5.12
CA ARG A 110 -1.43 13.81 5.90
C ARG A 110 -0.22 14.75 5.85
N ASP A 111 0.75 14.57 6.74
CA ASP A 111 1.92 15.45 6.84
C ASP A 111 2.88 15.25 5.65
N LYS A 112 3.13 13.99 5.25
CA LYS A 112 3.87 13.63 4.03
C LYS A 112 3.43 12.26 3.48
N PRO A 113 3.75 11.89 2.22
CA PRO A 113 3.34 10.60 1.68
C PRO A 113 4.02 9.39 2.33
N ASP A 114 5.33 9.46 2.56
CA ASP A 114 6.21 8.40 3.10
C ASP A 114 6.41 8.52 4.62
N GLN A 115 5.31 8.69 5.35
CA GLN A 115 5.32 8.70 6.82
C GLN A 115 5.79 7.36 7.37
N SER A 116 6.54 7.40 8.47
CA SER A 116 6.89 6.21 9.23
C SER A 116 5.62 5.57 9.84
N PRO A 117 5.64 4.27 10.20
CA PRO A 117 4.46 3.59 10.72
C PRO A 117 3.89 4.24 11.98
N PHE A 118 4.72 4.59 12.96
CA PHE A 118 4.26 5.24 14.19
C PHE A 118 3.76 6.65 13.95
N HIS A 119 4.33 7.36 12.98
CA HIS A 119 3.81 8.66 12.57
C HIS A 119 2.39 8.53 12.01
N SER A 120 2.16 7.59 11.09
CA SER A 120 0.85 7.36 10.49
C SER A 120 -0.20 6.96 11.54
N MET A 121 0.17 6.07 12.49
CA MET A 121 -0.67 5.68 13.63
C MET A 121 -1.02 6.87 14.52
N ARG A 122 -0.05 7.73 14.83
CA ARG A 122 -0.25 8.90 15.69
C ARG A 122 -1.24 9.91 15.10
N ILE A 123 -1.22 10.12 13.79
CA ILE A 123 -2.12 11.08 13.12
C ILE A 123 -3.41 10.45 12.59
N GLY A 124 -3.47 9.10 12.56
CA GLY A 124 -4.61 8.30 12.07
C GLY A 124 -4.88 8.43 10.56
N LYS A 125 -3.91 8.89 9.78
CA LYS A 125 -4.07 9.24 8.36
C LYS A 125 -2.84 8.89 7.54
N ALA A 126 -3.06 8.29 6.37
CA ALA A 126 -2.02 8.00 5.39
C ALA A 126 -2.57 8.06 3.96
N SER A 127 -1.71 8.30 2.95
CA SER A 127 -2.08 8.04 1.55
C SER A 127 -1.69 6.61 1.14
N CYS A 128 -1.90 6.24 -0.12
CA CYS A 128 -1.50 4.95 -0.71
C CYS A 128 -0.06 4.53 -0.33
N THR A 129 0.90 5.48 -0.37
CA THR A 129 2.28 5.28 0.10
C THR A 129 2.34 4.83 1.57
N GLY A 130 1.76 5.58 2.51
CA GLY A 130 1.80 5.26 3.93
C GLY A 130 0.99 4.01 4.31
N LEU A 131 -0.15 3.76 3.64
CA LEU A 131 -0.88 2.51 3.82
C LEU A 131 -0.07 1.32 3.32
N SER A 132 0.63 1.44 2.19
CA SER A 132 1.52 0.39 1.68
C SER A 132 2.66 0.09 2.66
N ILE A 133 3.28 1.12 3.24
CA ILE A 133 4.30 0.95 4.29
C ILE A 133 3.74 0.17 5.48
N LEU A 134 2.55 0.55 6.00
CA LEU A 134 1.92 -0.14 7.13
C LEU A 134 1.59 -1.61 6.82
N LEU A 135 1.06 -1.90 5.62
CA LEU A 135 0.77 -3.28 5.21
C LEU A 135 2.05 -4.11 5.05
N ILE A 136 3.11 -3.53 4.47
CA ILE A 136 4.42 -4.17 4.37
C ILE A 136 4.97 -4.47 5.75
N ASN A 137 4.94 -3.50 6.68
CA ASN A 137 5.38 -3.73 8.06
C ASN A 137 4.58 -4.86 8.72
N ALA A 138 3.26 -4.92 8.53
CA ALA A 138 2.42 -5.98 9.07
C ALA A 138 2.80 -7.36 8.50
N CYS A 139 2.98 -7.44 7.17
CA CYS A 139 3.42 -8.66 6.50
C CYS A 139 4.79 -9.14 7.01
N ARG A 140 5.78 -8.22 7.04
CA ARG A 140 7.15 -8.53 7.46
C ARG A 140 7.24 -8.94 8.93
N ALA A 141 6.38 -8.39 9.80
CA ALA A 141 6.35 -8.75 11.23
C ALA A 141 5.99 -10.22 11.47
N VAL A 142 5.24 -10.83 10.54
CA VAL A 142 4.77 -12.22 10.60
C VAL A 142 5.45 -13.13 9.57
N GLY A 143 6.50 -12.65 8.90
CA GLY A 143 7.31 -13.46 7.99
C GLY A 143 6.78 -13.55 6.55
N VAL A 144 5.76 -12.76 6.18
CA VAL A 144 5.30 -12.64 4.78
C VAL A 144 6.26 -11.71 4.03
N PRO A 145 6.91 -12.15 2.93
CA PRO A 145 7.76 -11.28 2.15
C PRO A 145 6.92 -10.28 1.34
N ALA A 146 7.17 -9.00 1.58
CA ALA A 146 6.39 -7.90 0.99
C ALA A 146 7.30 -6.75 0.56
N ARG A 147 6.99 -6.14 -0.58
CA ARG A 147 7.75 -5.01 -1.13
C ARG A 147 6.89 -3.86 -1.59
N PHE A 148 7.49 -2.68 -1.51
CA PHE A 148 6.87 -1.43 -1.93
C PHE A 148 6.96 -1.28 -3.44
N VAL A 149 5.82 -1.00 -4.07
CA VAL A 149 5.74 -0.77 -5.52
C VAL A 149 5.05 0.56 -5.77
N GLY A 150 5.47 1.28 -6.81
CA GLY A 150 4.77 2.49 -7.21
C GLY A 150 5.15 2.97 -8.60
N CYS A 151 4.28 3.83 -9.14
CA CYS A 151 4.46 4.44 -10.44
C CYS A 151 3.77 5.79 -10.52
N ARG A 152 4.16 6.59 -11.51
CA ARG A 152 3.32 7.67 -12.02
C ARG A 152 2.35 7.10 -13.04
N TRP A 153 1.11 7.58 -13.06
CA TRP A 153 0.17 7.16 -14.10
C TRP A 153 0.57 7.70 -15.47
N LYS A 154 0.49 6.86 -16.51
CA LYS A 154 0.77 7.25 -17.91
C LYS A 154 -0.36 8.08 -18.52
N ASN A 155 -1.58 7.57 -18.40
CA ASN A 155 -2.74 8.10 -19.12
C ASN A 155 -3.67 8.95 -18.24
N LYS A 156 -3.32 9.20 -16.97
CA LYS A 156 -4.07 10.07 -16.06
C LYS A 156 -3.16 10.83 -15.09
N PRO A 157 -3.62 11.91 -14.45
CA PRO A 157 -2.83 12.64 -13.46
C PRO A 157 -2.54 11.81 -12.20
N GLY A 158 -1.45 12.13 -11.53
CA GLY A 158 -1.10 11.55 -10.22
C GLY A 158 -0.21 10.32 -10.30
N ASN A 159 -0.18 9.58 -9.20
CA ASN A 159 0.63 8.39 -8.99
C ASN A 159 -0.14 7.41 -8.12
N HIS A 160 0.41 6.22 -7.93
CA HIS A 160 -0.07 5.29 -6.92
C HIS A 160 1.06 4.42 -6.38
N SER A 161 0.83 3.86 -5.21
CA SER A 161 1.74 2.94 -4.55
C SER A 161 0.92 1.81 -3.91
N TRP A 162 1.46 0.61 -3.99
CA TRP A 162 0.81 -0.61 -3.53
C TRP A 162 1.87 -1.61 -3.05
N VAL A 163 1.43 -2.81 -2.71
CA VAL A 163 2.29 -3.86 -2.17
C VAL A 163 2.33 -5.04 -3.14
N GLU A 164 3.51 -5.62 -3.33
CA GLU A 164 3.65 -6.96 -3.89
C GLU A 164 4.07 -7.95 -2.80
N ILE A 165 3.42 -9.11 -2.78
CA ILE A 165 3.65 -10.23 -1.88
C ILE A 165 4.34 -11.35 -2.65
N TRP A 166 5.39 -11.92 -2.09
CA TRP A 166 6.03 -13.10 -2.66
C TRP A 166 5.35 -14.36 -2.13
N ASP A 167 4.93 -15.23 -3.03
CA ASP A 167 4.24 -16.47 -2.73
C ASP A 167 4.62 -17.52 -3.76
N ASP A 168 5.36 -18.55 -3.31
CA ASP A 168 5.82 -19.70 -4.11
C ASP A 168 6.48 -19.32 -5.45
N GLY A 169 7.46 -18.41 -5.41
CA GLY A 169 8.22 -17.99 -6.58
C GLY A 169 7.57 -16.86 -7.40
N GLU A 170 6.34 -16.47 -7.08
CA GLU A 170 5.62 -15.41 -7.79
C GLU A 170 5.43 -14.16 -6.94
N TRP A 171 5.50 -13.00 -7.58
CA TRP A 171 5.12 -11.72 -6.98
C TRP A 171 3.69 -11.39 -7.37
N LYS A 172 2.83 -11.20 -6.38
CA LYS A 172 1.41 -10.92 -6.55
C LYS A 172 1.06 -9.58 -5.89
N HIS A 173 0.26 -8.75 -6.55
CA HIS A 173 0.02 -7.37 -6.09
C HIS A 173 -1.26 -7.25 -5.28
N ILE A 174 -1.31 -6.31 -4.35
CA ILE A 174 -2.47 -6.00 -3.52
C ILE A 174 -2.48 -4.51 -3.17
N GLY A 175 -3.67 -3.89 -3.19
CA GLY A 175 -3.85 -2.53 -2.72
C GLY A 175 -4.01 -2.46 -1.20
N ALA A 176 -3.27 -1.57 -0.55
CA ALA A 176 -3.34 -1.42 0.89
C ALA A 176 -4.59 -0.62 1.31
N GLY A 177 -5.51 -1.25 2.03
CA GLY A 177 -6.70 -0.60 2.59
C GLY A 177 -7.86 -0.40 1.62
N ASP A 178 -7.81 -0.97 0.42
CA ASP A 178 -8.92 -0.95 -0.54
C ASP A 178 -9.89 -2.13 -0.38
N GLY A 179 -9.54 -3.12 0.45
CA GLY A 179 -10.33 -4.34 0.64
C GLY A 179 -10.25 -5.33 -0.53
N GLY A 180 -9.36 -5.08 -1.49
CA GLY A 180 -9.10 -5.93 -2.64
C GLY A 180 -8.39 -7.23 -2.27
N ARG A 181 -8.51 -8.21 -3.17
CA ARG A 181 -7.79 -9.48 -3.09
C ARG A 181 -6.45 -9.35 -3.81
N VAL A 182 -5.57 -10.31 -3.56
CA VAL A 182 -4.32 -10.38 -4.32
C VAL A 182 -4.63 -10.58 -5.81
N ASN A 183 -4.01 -9.76 -6.66
CA ASN A 183 -4.20 -9.68 -8.12
C ASN A 183 -5.62 -9.29 -8.57
N GLU A 184 -6.43 -8.69 -7.70
CA GLU A 184 -7.75 -8.16 -8.04
C GLU A 184 -7.89 -6.74 -7.47
N THR A 185 -7.34 -5.74 -8.17
CA THR A 185 -7.32 -4.36 -7.69
C THR A 185 -7.99 -3.39 -8.65
N TRP A 186 -8.49 -2.28 -8.11
CA TRP A 186 -9.13 -1.23 -8.92
C TRP A 186 -8.16 -0.59 -9.92
N PHE A 187 -6.84 -0.71 -9.70
CA PHE A 187 -5.81 -0.07 -10.49
C PHE A 187 -5.19 -0.95 -11.57
N ASP A 188 -5.58 -2.23 -11.68
CA ASP A 188 -4.96 -3.19 -12.61
C ASP A 188 -4.94 -2.67 -14.05
N TYR A 189 -6.07 -2.12 -14.50
CA TYR A 189 -6.18 -1.51 -15.83
C TYR A 189 -5.20 -0.35 -16.03
N ASP A 190 -5.03 0.51 -15.02
CA ASP A 190 -4.16 1.68 -15.14
C ASP A 190 -2.67 1.31 -15.04
N ALA A 191 -2.33 0.31 -14.22
CA ALA A 191 -0.98 -0.23 -14.12
C ALA A 191 -0.56 -0.94 -15.42
N ALA A 192 -1.48 -1.64 -16.07
CA ALA A 192 -1.29 -2.23 -17.40
C ALA A 192 -0.97 -1.21 -18.50
N GLN A 193 -1.29 0.08 -18.31
CA GLN A 193 -0.94 1.14 -19.26
C GLN A 193 0.49 1.67 -19.08
N ALA A 194 1.26 1.17 -18.11
CA ALA A 194 2.64 1.60 -17.88
C ALA A 194 3.55 1.38 -19.10
N ASP A 195 4.71 2.04 -19.10
CA ASP A 195 5.66 1.95 -20.20
C ASP A 195 6.98 1.35 -19.71
N PRO A 196 7.39 0.15 -20.18
CA PRO A 196 8.64 -0.46 -19.74
C PRO A 196 9.88 0.31 -20.22
N ASP A 197 9.73 1.11 -21.28
CA ASP A 197 10.83 1.81 -21.95
C ASP A 197 10.88 3.31 -21.64
N ASP A 198 9.82 3.88 -21.03
CA ASP A 198 9.81 5.25 -20.49
C ASP A 198 9.94 5.24 -18.96
N PRO A 199 11.11 5.58 -18.40
CA PRO A 199 11.35 5.59 -16.95
C PRO A 199 10.38 6.46 -16.15
N ALA A 200 9.75 7.47 -16.76
CA ALA A 200 8.79 8.34 -16.08
C ALA A 200 7.44 7.66 -15.84
N PHE A 201 7.12 6.61 -16.60
CA PHE A 201 5.85 5.87 -16.56
C PHE A 201 6.04 4.36 -16.36
N ALA A 202 7.25 3.94 -16.03
CA ALA A 202 7.55 2.59 -15.56
C ALA A 202 7.07 2.37 -14.12
N ILE A 203 6.87 1.10 -13.77
CA ILE A 203 6.54 0.64 -12.43
C ILE A 203 7.81 0.10 -11.76
N TYR A 204 8.10 0.62 -10.57
CA TYR A 204 9.29 0.26 -9.81
C TYR A 204 8.90 -0.41 -8.50
N ALA A 205 9.66 -1.44 -8.13
CA ALA A 205 9.62 -2.01 -6.79
C ALA A 205 10.92 -1.68 -6.04
N ALA A 206 10.81 -1.24 -4.79
CA ALA A 206 11.96 -0.96 -3.94
C ALA A 206 12.67 -2.27 -3.53
N CYS A 207 13.99 -2.23 -3.38
CA CYS A 207 14.81 -3.34 -2.90
C CYS A 207 16.00 -2.84 -2.07
N VAL A 208 16.73 -3.76 -1.45
CA VAL A 208 17.96 -3.48 -0.70
C VAL A 208 19.19 -3.69 -1.57
N ASP A 209 19.17 -4.75 -2.38
CA ASP A 209 20.30 -5.06 -3.25
C ASP A 209 20.49 -3.95 -4.30
N GLU A 210 21.75 -3.62 -4.58
CA GLU A 210 22.11 -2.60 -5.56
C GLU A 210 21.83 -3.08 -6.99
N THR A 211 21.07 -2.27 -7.74
CA THR A 211 20.61 -2.60 -9.10
C THR A 211 21.05 -1.59 -10.16
N GLY A 212 21.62 -0.46 -9.73
CA GLY A 212 21.89 0.69 -10.59
C GLY A 212 20.66 1.57 -10.88
N LEU A 213 19.48 1.21 -10.38
CA LEU A 213 18.28 2.04 -10.42
C LEU A 213 17.94 2.58 -9.03
N ARG A 214 17.31 3.75 -9.01
CA ARG A 214 16.85 4.43 -7.80
C ARG A 214 15.35 4.66 -7.85
N PHE A 215 14.67 4.50 -6.73
CA PHE A 215 13.21 4.57 -6.66
C PHE A 215 12.74 6.01 -6.94
N PRO A 216 11.91 6.27 -7.96
CA PRO A 216 11.63 7.63 -8.43
C PRO A 216 10.74 8.45 -7.49
N ALA A 217 9.97 7.80 -6.62
CA ALA A 217 9.07 8.45 -5.66
C ALA A 217 8.14 9.48 -6.32
N ALA A 218 7.26 9.04 -7.23
CA ALA A 218 6.39 9.88 -8.06
C ALA A 218 5.48 10.87 -7.30
N TRP A 219 5.42 10.80 -5.97
CA TRP A 219 4.72 11.74 -5.10
C TRP A 219 5.53 12.99 -4.72
N ARG A 220 6.84 13.03 -4.99
CA ARG A 220 7.69 14.19 -4.71
C ARG A 220 8.28 14.77 -5.99
N LYS A 221 8.67 16.04 -5.92
CA LYS A 221 9.48 16.68 -6.97
C LYS A 221 10.95 16.51 -6.64
N GLY A 222 11.79 16.38 -7.65
CA GLY A 222 13.23 16.33 -7.52
C GLY A 222 13.80 14.95 -7.82
N GLU A 223 15.01 14.72 -7.30
CA GLU A 223 15.76 13.50 -7.55
C GLU A 223 15.06 12.25 -6.99
N PRO A 224 15.29 11.07 -7.58
CA PRO A 224 14.92 9.78 -7.01
C PRO A 224 15.38 9.63 -5.55
N LEU A 225 14.70 8.76 -4.81
CA LEU A 225 15.15 8.35 -3.48
C LEU A 225 16.48 7.61 -3.60
N ASP A 226 17.34 7.74 -2.59
CA ASP A 226 18.52 6.88 -2.45
C ASP A 226 18.10 5.50 -1.92
N VAL A 227 17.25 4.84 -2.69
CA VAL A 227 16.67 3.52 -2.42
C VAL A 227 16.80 2.73 -3.71
N PRO A 228 17.52 1.61 -3.73
CA PRO A 228 17.59 0.75 -4.89
C PRO A 228 16.21 0.30 -5.37
N ALA A 229 16.05 0.11 -6.67
CA ALA A 229 14.79 -0.31 -7.25
C ALA A 229 14.98 -1.30 -8.41
N ILE A 230 13.93 -2.05 -8.72
CA ILE A 230 13.84 -2.86 -9.94
C ILE A 230 12.66 -2.39 -10.79
N ASN A 231 12.82 -2.39 -12.11
CA ASN A 231 11.72 -2.15 -13.03
C ASN A 231 10.89 -3.43 -13.15
N VAL A 232 9.65 -3.39 -12.68
CA VAL A 232 8.69 -4.51 -12.68
C VAL A 232 7.55 -4.32 -13.67
N THR A 233 7.65 -3.33 -14.55
CA THR A 233 6.57 -2.92 -15.48
C THR A 233 6.01 -4.07 -16.29
N ARG A 234 6.89 -4.95 -16.78
CA ARG A 234 6.48 -6.10 -17.61
C ARG A 234 5.48 -7.03 -16.91
N ARG A 235 5.52 -7.16 -15.58
CA ARG A 235 4.54 -7.99 -14.84
C ARG A 235 3.10 -7.50 -15.05
N TYR A 236 2.92 -6.19 -15.19
CA TYR A 236 1.62 -5.55 -15.36
C TYR A 236 1.20 -5.44 -16.83
N VAL A 237 2.14 -5.14 -17.71
CA VAL A 237 1.85 -4.94 -19.14
C VAL A 237 1.67 -6.28 -19.86
N ASP A 238 2.50 -7.29 -19.55
CA ASP A 238 2.46 -8.57 -20.26
C ASP A 238 1.22 -9.40 -19.89
N SER A 239 0.60 -9.12 -18.75
CA SER A 239 -0.61 -9.79 -18.25
C SER A 239 -1.90 -9.01 -18.58
N ALA A 240 -1.79 -7.88 -19.28
CA ALA A 240 -2.90 -6.99 -19.54
C ALA A 240 -3.87 -7.55 -20.59
N GLU A 241 -5.16 -7.53 -20.28
CA GLU A 241 -6.19 -7.75 -21.30
C GLU A 241 -6.36 -6.49 -22.16
N GLU A 242 -6.40 -6.67 -23.49
CA GLU A 242 -6.70 -5.58 -24.40
C GLU A 242 -8.14 -5.11 -24.23
N ALA A 243 -8.32 -3.79 -24.07
CA ALA A 243 -9.65 -3.21 -24.06
C ALA A 243 -10.36 -3.46 -25.40
N PRO A 244 -11.69 -3.76 -25.39
CA PRO A 244 -12.42 -3.98 -26.63
C PRO A 244 -12.30 -2.80 -27.59
N ALA A 245 -11.99 -3.09 -28.86
CA ALA A 245 -11.81 -2.06 -29.88
C ALA A 245 -13.05 -1.16 -30.00
N GLY A 246 -12.82 0.16 -30.10
CA GLY A 246 -13.91 1.14 -30.22
C GLY A 246 -14.64 1.44 -28.91
N THR A 247 -14.10 1.01 -27.76
CA THR A 247 -14.60 1.40 -26.43
C THR A 247 -13.70 2.44 -25.76
N ALA A 248 -14.21 3.09 -24.72
CA ALA A 248 -13.45 3.92 -23.80
C ALA A 248 -13.90 3.65 -22.37
N ARG A 249 -12.97 3.70 -21.41
CA ARG A 249 -13.26 3.59 -19.98
C ARG A 249 -13.84 4.90 -19.47
N VAL A 250 -15.05 4.81 -18.92
CA VAL A 250 -15.76 5.93 -18.29
C VAL A 250 -15.75 5.70 -16.78
N SER A 251 -15.11 6.63 -16.06
CA SER A 251 -15.00 6.62 -14.60
C SER A 251 -15.90 7.68 -13.98
N PHE A 252 -16.44 7.42 -12.78
CA PHE A 252 -17.39 8.32 -12.11
C PHE A 252 -16.82 8.90 -10.81
N ASP A 253 -16.58 10.22 -10.77
CA ASP A 253 -16.26 11.00 -9.56
C ASP A 253 -17.56 11.63 -9.03
N LEU A 254 -18.30 10.86 -8.22
CA LEU A 254 -19.54 11.31 -7.62
C LEU A 254 -19.26 12.22 -6.41
N ARG A 255 -19.84 13.42 -6.41
CA ARG A 255 -19.65 14.41 -5.34
C ARG A 255 -20.96 15.01 -4.87
N SER A 256 -21.05 15.37 -3.58
CA SER A 256 -22.11 16.20 -3.05
C SER A 256 -22.08 17.61 -3.69
N ARG A 257 -23.14 18.40 -3.46
CA ARG A 257 -23.20 19.81 -3.88
C ARG A 257 -22.07 20.66 -3.31
N ASP A 258 -21.58 20.29 -2.13
CA ASP A 258 -20.44 20.95 -1.46
C ASP A 258 -19.08 20.46 -1.99
N GLY A 259 -19.07 19.58 -3.00
CA GLY A 259 -17.87 19.09 -3.67
C GLY A 259 -17.17 17.93 -2.96
N VAL A 260 -17.78 17.36 -1.91
CA VAL A 260 -17.24 16.21 -1.16
C VAL A 260 -17.52 14.92 -1.92
N ARG A 261 -16.49 14.11 -2.15
CA ARG A 261 -16.62 12.80 -2.80
C ARG A 261 -17.55 11.89 -1.98
N THR A 262 -18.52 11.25 -2.64
CA THR A 262 -19.59 10.51 -1.96
C THR A 262 -19.71 9.09 -2.50
N ALA A 263 -19.89 8.12 -1.59
CA ALA A 263 -20.18 6.75 -1.94
C ALA A 263 -21.69 6.54 -2.13
N ARG A 264 -22.10 6.09 -3.31
CA ARG A 264 -23.48 5.73 -3.65
C ARG A 264 -23.51 4.72 -4.78
N GLU A 265 -24.52 3.85 -4.77
CA GLU A 265 -24.83 3.04 -5.93
C GLU A 265 -25.38 3.92 -7.06
N ILE A 266 -24.78 3.80 -8.24
CA ILE A 266 -25.25 4.46 -9.46
C ILE A 266 -25.65 3.42 -10.50
N ILE A 267 -26.55 3.82 -11.38
CA ILE A 267 -26.98 3.07 -12.55
C ILE A 267 -26.68 3.90 -13.79
N VAL A 268 -26.08 3.27 -14.79
CA VAL A 268 -25.80 3.85 -16.11
C VAL A 268 -26.77 3.26 -17.11
N PHE A 269 -27.52 4.14 -17.78
CA PHE A 269 -28.50 3.78 -18.79
C PHE A 269 -28.05 4.23 -20.17
N ASP A 270 -28.47 3.51 -21.20
CA ASP A 270 -28.48 4.02 -22.56
C ASP A 270 -29.50 5.16 -22.66
N ALA A 271 -29.07 6.35 -23.11
CA ALA A 271 -29.91 7.54 -23.08
C ALA A 271 -31.08 7.49 -24.06
N ALA A 272 -31.00 6.70 -25.14
CA ALA A 272 -32.04 6.62 -26.17
C ALA A 272 -33.11 5.59 -25.82
N THR A 273 -32.70 4.42 -25.32
CA THR A 273 -33.57 3.28 -25.05
C THR A 273 -34.02 3.19 -23.59
N GLY A 274 -33.29 3.84 -22.67
CA GLY A 274 -33.53 3.72 -21.24
C GLY A 274 -33.10 2.37 -20.65
N LYS A 275 -32.40 1.52 -21.42
CA LYS A 275 -31.90 0.22 -20.96
C LYS A 275 -30.77 0.41 -19.95
N GLU A 276 -30.80 -0.33 -18.84
CA GLU A 276 -29.68 -0.42 -17.90
C GLU A 276 -28.47 -1.08 -18.59
N LEU A 277 -27.34 -0.40 -18.58
CA LEU A 277 -26.08 -0.88 -19.17
C LEU A 277 -25.10 -1.34 -18.11
N ALA A 278 -25.06 -0.65 -16.97
CA ALA A 278 -24.15 -0.96 -15.87
C ALA A 278 -24.69 -0.41 -14.55
N ARG A 279 -24.18 -0.95 -13.45
CA ARG A 279 -24.54 -0.59 -12.08
C ARG A 279 -23.36 -0.88 -11.16
N GLY A 280 -23.15 -0.04 -10.15
CA GLY A 280 -22.10 -0.29 -9.16
C GLY A 280 -22.02 0.80 -8.10
N ASN A 281 -21.18 0.55 -7.09
CA ASN A 281 -20.96 1.49 -5.99
C ASN A 281 -19.78 2.41 -6.30
N THR A 282 -20.01 3.71 -6.17
CA THR A 282 -18.94 4.71 -6.13
C THR A 282 -18.31 4.73 -4.74
N HIS A 283 -17.06 5.17 -4.65
CA HIS A 283 -16.33 5.33 -3.38
C HIS A 283 -16.28 6.79 -2.92
N ASP A 284 -16.14 7.00 -1.61
CA ASP A 284 -16.00 8.32 -0.98
C ASP A 284 -14.53 8.71 -0.75
N ASP A 285 -14.28 9.72 0.07
CA ASP A 285 -12.95 10.26 0.37
C ASP A 285 -12.07 9.37 1.25
N ARG A 286 -12.60 8.24 1.74
CA ARG A 286 -11.85 7.20 2.46
C ARG A 286 -11.10 6.24 1.53
N PHE A 287 -11.27 6.39 0.21
CA PHE A 287 -10.59 5.60 -0.82
C PHE A 287 -9.63 6.45 -1.62
N ASP A 288 -8.72 5.80 -2.36
CA ASP A 288 -7.74 6.52 -3.18
C ASP A 288 -8.42 7.49 -4.15
N LEU A 289 -7.81 8.65 -4.35
CA LEU A 289 -8.35 9.70 -5.21
C LEU A 289 -8.57 9.26 -6.67
N ASN A 290 -7.90 8.18 -7.11
CA ASN A 290 -8.07 7.61 -8.45
C ASN A 290 -8.92 6.33 -8.49
N ASP A 291 -9.39 5.83 -7.34
CA ASP A 291 -10.19 4.61 -7.22
C ASP A 291 -11.66 4.89 -7.57
N HIS A 292 -11.93 5.12 -8.86
CA HIS A 292 -13.27 5.40 -9.35
C HIS A 292 -13.97 4.15 -9.86
N LEU A 293 -15.28 4.05 -9.58
CA LEU A 293 -16.15 3.13 -10.30
C LEU A 293 -16.04 3.42 -11.79
N SER A 294 -15.74 2.39 -12.58
CA SER A 294 -15.41 2.54 -13.99
C SER A 294 -16.02 1.41 -14.82
N PHE A 295 -16.49 1.74 -16.03
CA PHE A 295 -16.99 0.77 -17.00
C PHE A 295 -16.50 1.11 -18.41
N ALA A 296 -16.41 0.12 -19.28
CA ALA A 296 -16.12 0.34 -20.70
C ALA A 296 -17.42 0.49 -21.49
N PHE A 297 -17.51 1.54 -22.32
CA PHE A 297 -18.66 1.77 -23.20
C PHE A 297 -18.18 2.07 -24.64
N PRO A 298 -19.02 1.81 -25.66
CA PRO A 298 -18.71 2.20 -27.03
C PRO A 298 -18.48 3.72 -27.16
N GLN A 299 -17.45 4.12 -27.89
CA GLN A 299 -17.14 5.52 -28.15
C GLN A 299 -18.33 6.21 -28.86
N GLY A 300 -18.67 7.41 -28.43
CA GLY A 300 -19.82 8.17 -28.95
C GLY A 300 -21.19 7.73 -28.41
N ALA A 301 -21.27 6.67 -27.59
CA ALA A 301 -22.52 6.30 -26.93
C ALA A 301 -23.03 7.43 -26.02
N LYS A 302 -24.35 7.58 -25.93
CA LYS A 302 -24.99 8.55 -25.03
C LYS A 302 -25.52 7.83 -23.81
N LEU A 303 -25.05 8.24 -22.65
CA LEU A 303 -25.35 7.62 -21.36
C LEU A 303 -26.14 8.59 -20.48
N ARG A 304 -27.06 8.05 -19.70
CA ARG A 304 -27.73 8.74 -18.59
C ARG A 304 -27.32 8.07 -17.29
N VAL A 305 -26.84 8.84 -16.33
CA VAL A 305 -26.43 8.34 -15.01
C VAL A 305 -27.49 8.73 -13.99
N ALA A 306 -27.90 7.80 -13.13
CA ALA A 306 -28.81 8.06 -12.02
C ALA A 306 -28.33 7.39 -10.72
N ALA A 307 -28.79 7.88 -9.58
CA ALA A 307 -28.62 7.18 -8.31
C ALA A 307 -29.59 5.99 -8.26
N ALA A 308 -29.17 4.86 -7.69
CA ALA A 308 -30.01 3.66 -7.65
C ALA A 308 -31.30 3.85 -6.82
N ASP A 309 -31.29 4.76 -5.85
CA ASP A 309 -32.43 5.09 -4.99
C ASP A 309 -33.33 6.21 -5.56
N ALA A 310 -32.98 6.77 -6.72
CA ALA A 310 -33.81 7.70 -7.49
C ALA A 310 -33.56 7.54 -9.00
N PRO A 311 -33.84 6.36 -9.58
CA PRO A 311 -33.44 5.99 -10.95
C PRO A 311 -34.09 6.85 -12.04
N GLU A 312 -35.23 7.47 -11.74
CA GLU A 312 -35.95 8.41 -12.59
C GLU A 312 -35.27 9.79 -12.71
N ARG A 313 -34.42 10.16 -11.75
CA ARG A 313 -33.73 11.45 -11.73
C ARG A 313 -32.34 11.32 -12.33
N SER A 314 -32.13 11.97 -13.48
CA SER A 314 -30.79 12.07 -14.07
C SER A 314 -29.87 12.89 -13.18
N LEU A 315 -28.68 12.33 -12.89
CA LEU A 315 -27.57 13.05 -12.28
C LEU A 315 -26.66 13.68 -13.33
N ALA A 316 -26.50 13.02 -14.47
CA ALA A 316 -25.68 13.48 -15.58
C ALA A 316 -26.09 12.80 -16.90
N GLU A 317 -25.86 13.51 -17.99
CA GLU A 317 -25.85 12.95 -19.34
C GLU A 317 -24.42 13.03 -19.89
N ILE A 318 -23.94 11.93 -20.44
CA ILE A 318 -22.54 11.78 -20.87
C ILE A 318 -22.54 11.30 -22.32
N THR A 319 -21.70 11.89 -23.14
CA THR A 319 -21.31 11.30 -24.42
C THR A 319 -19.93 10.67 -24.24
N VAL A 320 -19.83 9.37 -24.51
CA VAL A 320 -18.58 8.62 -24.32
C VAL A 320 -17.50 9.20 -25.24
N PRO A 321 -16.36 9.67 -24.69
CA PRO A 321 -15.31 10.27 -25.48
C PRO A 321 -14.51 9.22 -26.26
N ALA A 322 -13.61 9.68 -27.13
CA ALA A 322 -12.71 8.80 -27.89
C ALA A 322 -11.56 8.19 -27.06
N LYS A 323 -11.36 8.69 -25.83
CA LYS A 323 -10.32 8.25 -24.88
C LYS A 323 -10.94 8.10 -23.50
N ASP A 324 -10.29 7.35 -22.63
CA ASP A 324 -10.72 7.19 -21.25
C ASP A 324 -10.90 8.54 -20.54
N ALA A 325 -11.95 8.65 -19.73
CA ALA A 325 -12.27 9.89 -19.04
C ALA A 325 -12.99 9.66 -17.71
N THR A 326 -12.67 10.50 -16.75
CA THR A 326 -13.40 10.61 -15.47
C THR A 326 -14.40 11.75 -15.54
N PHE A 327 -15.67 11.44 -15.29
CA PHE A 327 -16.74 12.41 -15.24
C PHE A 327 -17.09 12.73 -13.80
N ARG A 328 -17.08 14.03 -13.47
CA ARG A 328 -17.63 14.51 -12.21
C ARG A 328 -19.15 14.52 -12.29
N VAL A 329 -19.80 13.79 -11.39
CA VAL A 329 -21.25 13.72 -11.27
C VAL A 329 -21.66 14.34 -9.94
N VAL A 330 -22.68 15.21 -9.96
CA VAL A 330 -23.16 15.85 -8.73
C VAL A 330 -24.34 15.03 -8.19
N ALA A 331 -24.17 14.50 -6.98
CA ALA A 331 -25.21 13.81 -6.24
C ALA A 331 -26.35 14.78 -5.86
N PRO A 332 -27.59 14.28 -5.70
CA PRO A 332 -28.81 15.07 -5.50
C PRO A 332 -28.76 16.15 -4.44
#